data_AF-A0A243D1I2-F1
#
_entry.id   AF-A0A243D1I2-F1
#
_cell.length_a   1.000
_cell.length_b   1.000
_cell.length_c   1.000
_cell.angle_alpha   90.00
_cell.angle_beta   90.00
_cell.angle_gamma   90.00
#
_symmetry.space_group_name_H-M   'P 1'
#
loop_
_entity.id
_entity.type
_entity.pdbx_description
1 polymer ?
#
loop_
_entity_poly.entity_id
_entity_poly.type
_entity_poly.pdbx_seq_one_letter_code
_entity_poly.pdbx_strand_id
1 'polypeptide(L)'
;MSIYVIGILIGYMTLNVFTDLKYRKTKNIWHLLFLIVGIGITYFAEIRTGKEIVIVLAMALACGLLLETFKFSSPGDTKMLVVVAIYVSNVVEESAILTAITLTAFHLLFFWIASVYRLIKILGFLGAFKDQLEHAASIFGAKLTKKEIQLIQSFPGACSILLGAIVYIAFTMYQNGGMLV
;
A
#
# COMPACT_ATOMS: atom_id res chain seq x y z
N MET A 1 18.30 -3.16 14.78
CA MET A 1 17.71 -4.24 13.94
C MET A 1 16.92 -3.67 12.76
N SER A 2 16.23 -2.55 12.96
CA SER A 2 15.39 -1.85 11.97
C SER A 2 16.06 -1.55 10.63
N ILE A 3 17.36 -1.22 10.57
CA ILE A 3 18.06 -1.04 9.27
C ILE A 3 18.04 -2.31 8.41
N TYR A 4 18.23 -3.49 9.01
CA TYR A 4 18.16 -4.76 8.28
C TYR A 4 16.73 -5.06 7.82
N VAL A 5 15.73 -4.77 8.66
CA VAL A 5 14.30 -4.91 8.33
C VAL A 5 13.92 -3.99 7.16
N ILE A 6 14.37 -2.74 7.18
CA ILE A 6 14.19 -1.78 6.08
C ILE A 6 14.86 -2.32 4.81
N GLY A 7 16.09 -2.83 4.91
CA GLY A 7 16.80 -3.42 3.76
C GLY A 7 16.02 -4.57 3.11
N ILE A 8 15.47 -5.48 3.93
CA ILE A 8 14.64 -6.61 3.44
C ILE A 8 13.35 -6.09 2.81
N LEU A 9 12.67 -5.13 3.45
CA LEU A 9 11.46 -4.50 2.92
C LEU A 9 11.70 -3.82 1.57
N ILE A 10 12.77 -3.02 1.46
CA ILE A 10 13.12 -2.34 0.22
C ILE A 10 13.47 -3.37 -0.86
N GLY A 11 14.27 -4.41 -0.54
CA GLY A 11 14.56 -5.49 -1.49
C GLY A 11 13.30 -6.19 -2.01
N TYR A 12 12.38 -6.54 -1.11
CA TYR A 12 11.07 -7.10 -1.46
C TYR A 12 10.27 -6.18 -2.38
N MET A 13 10.16 -4.90 -2.03
CA MET A 13 9.36 -3.95 -2.81
C MET A 13 10.00 -3.62 -4.15
N THR A 14 11.32 -3.50 -4.24
CA THR A 14 12.02 -3.30 -5.52
C THR A 14 11.76 -4.45 -6.48
N LEU A 15 11.79 -5.69 -6.00
CA LEU A 15 11.46 -6.87 -6.81
C LEU A 15 10.01 -6.82 -7.30
N ASN A 16 9.07 -6.49 -6.41
CA ASN A 16 7.65 -6.39 -6.78
C ASN A 16 7.39 -5.25 -7.76
N VAL A 17 7.97 -4.07 -7.54
CA VAL A 17 7.90 -2.93 -8.46
C VAL A 17 8.47 -3.30 -9.83
N PHE A 18 9.62 -3.95 -9.87
CA PHE A 18 10.20 -4.42 -11.14
C PHE A 18 9.28 -5.40 -11.87
N THR A 19 8.75 -6.39 -11.17
CA THR A 19 7.85 -7.38 -11.79
C THR A 19 6.52 -6.79 -12.22
N ASP A 20 5.99 -5.82 -11.46
CA ASP A 20 4.73 -5.16 -11.76
C ASP A 20 4.89 -4.21 -12.96
N LEU A 21 5.97 -3.42 -13.02
CA LEU A 21 6.28 -2.57 -14.17
C LEU A 21 6.56 -3.36 -15.45
N LYS A 22 7.35 -4.44 -15.36
CA LYS A 22 7.81 -5.19 -16.54
C LYS A 22 6.80 -6.22 -17.04
N TYR A 23 6.13 -6.93 -16.13
CA TYR A 23 5.30 -8.09 -16.47
C TYR A 23 3.85 -7.96 -16.03
N ARG A 24 3.48 -6.93 -15.23
CA ARG A 24 2.14 -6.78 -14.62
C ARG A 24 1.68 -8.05 -13.90
N LYS A 25 2.63 -8.74 -13.26
CA LYS A 25 2.42 -10.00 -12.56
C LYS A 25 3.08 -9.92 -11.20
N THR A 26 2.32 -10.33 -10.19
CA THR A 26 2.83 -10.56 -8.84
C THR A 26 3.04 -12.06 -8.63
N LYS A 27 3.98 -12.44 -7.76
CA LYS A 27 4.30 -13.84 -7.52
C LYS A 27 3.88 -14.23 -6.10
N ASN A 28 2.80 -15.00 -5.97
CA ASN A 28 2.22 -15.42 -4.69
C ASN A 28 3.25 -16.05 -3.73
N ILE A 29 4.16 -16.87 -4.24
CA ILE A 29 5.20 -17.52 -3.42
C ILE A 29 6.14 -16.51 -2.76
N TRP A 30 6.37 -15.36 -3.39
CA TRP A 30 7.22 -14.31 -2.83
C TRP A 30 6.50 -13.62 -1.67
N HIS A 31 5.23 -13.27 -1.83
CA HIS A 31 4.44 -12.69 -0.73
C HIS A 31 4.42 -13.62 0.48
N LEU A 32 4.20 -14.92 0.26
CA LEU A 32 4.19 -15.90 1.35
C LEU A 32 5.54 -16.02 2.05
N LEU A 33 6.63 -16.14 1.28
CA LEU A 33 7.98 -16.27 1.84
C LEU A 33 8.35 -15.04 2.67
N PHE A 34 8.13 -13.84 2.13
CA PHE A 34 8.44 -12.61 2.85
C PHE A 34 7.53 -12.38 4.05
N LEU A 35 6.27 -12.83 3.99
CA LEU A 35 5.37 -12.81 5.14
C LEU A 35 5.89 -13.68 6.30
N ILE A 36 6.28 -14.92 6.01
CA ILE A 36 6.82 -15.84 7.02
C ILE A 36 8.08 -15.27 7.65
N VAL A 37 8.99 -14.73 6.84
CA VAL A 37 10.21 -14.06 7.32
C VAL A 37 9.87 -12.85 8.20
N GLY A 38 8.92 -12.02 7.76
CA GLY A 38 8.49 -10.83 8.51
C GLY A 38 7.91 -11.18 9.88
N ILE A 39 6.99 -12.15 9.93
CA ILE A 39 6.41 -12.67 11.18
C ILE A 39 7.50 -13.26 12.08
N GLY A 40 8.41 -14.04 11.52
CA GLY A 40 9.54 -14.61 12.26
C GLY A 40 10.40 -13.54 12.90
N ILE A 41 10.80 -12.52 12.15
CA ILE A 41 11.56 -11.38 12.69
C ILE A 41 10.77 -10.69 13.80
N THR A 42 9.51 -10.34 13.57
CA THR A 42 8.67 -9.64 14.55
C THR A 42 8.55 -10.41 15.86
N TYR A 43 8.31 -11.72 15.78
CA TYR A 43 8.08 -12.58 16.93
C TYR A 43 9.36 -12.91 17.69
N PHE A 44 10.41 -13.36 17.00
CA PHE A 44 11.66 -13.80 17.65
C PHE A 44 12.53 -12.64 18.15
N ALA A 45 12.39 -11.45 17.57
CA ALA A 45 13.05 -10.25 18.09
C ALA A 45 12.22 -9.53 19.17
N GLU A 46 11.11 -10.13 19.61
CA GLU A 46 10.21 -9.60 20.65
C GLU A 46 9.69 -8.17 20.37
N ILE A 47 9.62 -7.78 19.09
CA ILE A 47 9.17 -6.43 18.69
C ILE A 47 7.68 -6.27 18.95
N ARG A 48 6.89 -7.31 18.66
CA ARG A 48 5.46 -7.36 18.96
C ARG A 48 5.06 -8.71 19.50
N THR A 49 4.06 -8.70 20.37
CA THR A 49 3.43 -9.94 20.85
C THR A 49 2.71 -10.67 19.73
N GLY A 50 2.51 -11.99 19.88
CA GLY A 50 1.75 -12.78 18.90
C GLY A 50 0.34 -12.22 18.63
N LYS A 51 -0.31 -11.65 19.66
CA LYS A 51 -1.61 -10.98 19.53
C LYS A 51 -1.52 -9.76 18.61
N GLU A 52 -0.52 -8.92 18.79
CA GLU A 52 -0.33 -7.71 17.97
C GLU A 52 0.00 -8.04 16.52
N ILE A 53 0.80 -9.08 16.27
CA ILE A 53 1.07 -9.58 14.91
C ILE A 53 -0.24 -9.93 14.21
N VAL A 54 -1.12 -10.71 14.86
CA VAL A 54 -2.43 -11.08 14.31
C VAL A 54 -3.27 -9.84 14.00
N ILE A 55 -3.25 -8.84 14.88
CA ILE A 55 -3.97 -7.57 14.68
C ILE A 55 -3.44 -6.83 13.45
N VAL A 56 -2.11 -6.67 13.29
CA VAL A 56 -1.53 -6.01 12.09
C VAL A 56 -2.00 -6.72 10.82
N LEU A 57 -1.89 -8.05 10.79
CA LEU A 57 -2.24 -8.85 9.62
C LEU A 57 -3.73 -8.78 9.29
N ALA A 58 -4.59 -8.92 10.30
CA ALA A 58 -6.04 -8.85 10.13
C ALA A 58 -6.48 -7.45 9.66
N MET A 59 -5.91 -6.39 10.24
CA MET A 59 -6.24 -5.02 9.84
C MET A 59 -5.74 -4.69 8.43
N ALA A 60 -4.51 -5.05 8.09
CA ALA A 60 -3.97 -4.83 6.75
C ALA A 60 -4.77 -5.62 5.69
N LEU A 61 -5.19 -6.84 6.02
CA LEU A 61 -6.05 -7.64 5.15
C LEU A 61 -7.43 -7.01 5.00
N ALA A 62 -8.07 -6.58 6.09
CA ALA A 62 -9.37 -5.92 6.05
C ALA A 62 -9.32 -4.63 5.20
N CYS A 63 -8.27 -3.82 5.39
CA CYS A 63 -8.03 -2.64 4.56
C CYS A 63 -7.87 -3.00 3.08
N GLY A 64 -7.03 -3.98 2.74
CA GLY A 64 -6.85 -4.40 1.35
C GLY A 64 -8.13 -4.96 0.71
N LEU A 65 -8.89 -5.78 1.44
CA LEU A 65 -10.17 -6.32 0.96
C LEU A 65 -11.24 -5.24 0.75
N LEU A 66 -11.27 -4.21 1.60
CA LEU A 66 -12.11 -3.02 1.38
C LEU A 66 -11.71 -2.33 0.08
N LEU A 67 -10.41 -2.12 -0.17
CA LEU A 67 -9.94 -1.51 -1.41
C LEU A 67 -10.28 -2.35 -2.65
N GLU A 68 -10.17 -3.68 -2.57
CA GLU A 68 -10.58 -4.60 -3.64
C GLU A 68 -12.09 -4.49 -3.92
N THR A 69 -12.91 -4.41 -2.87
CA THR A 69 -14.37 -4.27 -2.99
C THR A 69 -14.74 -3.02 -3.77
N PHE A 70 -14.01 -1.91 -3.56
CA PHE A 70 -14.19 -0.65 -4.28
C PHE A 70 -13.40 -0.58 -5.60
N LYS A 71 -12.75 -1.66 -6.04
CA LYS A 71 -11.91 -1.74 -7.25
C LYS A 71 -10.74 -0.75 -7.27
N PHE A 72 -10.27 -0.29 -6.11
CA PHE A 72 -9.08 0.58 -6.00
C PHE A 72 -7.78 -0.22 -5.91
N SER A 73 -7.85 -1.51 -5.62
CA SER A 73 -6.68 -2.37 -5.43
C SER A 73 -6.91 -3.73 -6.06
N SER A 74 -5.82 -4.41 -6.44
CA SER A 74 -5.85 -5.78 -6.95
C SER A 74 -5.56 -6.80 -5.84
N PRO A 75 -5.91 -8.08 -6.02
CA PRO A 75 -5.53 -9.13 -5.06
C PRO A 75 -4.03 -9.26 -4.82
N GLY A 76 -3.20 -8.81 -5.76
CA GLY A 76 -1.75 -8.74 -5.60
C GLY A 76 -1.34 -7.62 -4.64
N ASP A 77 -1.95 -6.45 -4.76
CA ASP A 77 -1.69 -5.27 -3.95
C ASP A 77 -2.13 -5.49 -2.49
N THR A 78 -3.28 -6.14 -2.26
CA THR A 78 -3.71 -6.53 -0.91
C THR A 78 -2.69 -7.43 -0.22
N LYS A 79 -2.18 -8.45 -0.92
CA LYS A 79 -1.12 -9.31 -0.37
C LYS A 79 0.16 -8.51 -0.08
N MET A 80 0.50 -7.57 -0.98
CA MET A 80 1.63 -6.68 -0.74
C MET A 80 1.42 -5.78 0.47
N LEU A 81 0.23 -5.21 0.67
CA LEU A 81 -0.11 -4.42 1.85
C LEU A 81 0.05 -5.21 3.14
N VAL A 82 -0.42 -6.46 3.18
CA VAL A 82 -0.27 -7.33 4.36
C VAL A 82 1.20 -7.58 4.69
N VAL A 83 2.03 -7.90 3.69
CA VAL A 83 3.47 -8.10 3.89
C VAL A 83 4.13 -6.80 4.33
N VAL A 84 3.88 -5.69 3.66
CA VAL A 84 4.51 -4.40 3.99
C VAL A 84 4.09 -3.94 5.38
N ALA A 85 2.84 -4.14 5.77
CA ALA A 85 2.35 -3.77 7.10
C ALA A 85 3.15 -4.46 8.21
N ILE A 86 3.48 -5.75 8.10
CA ILE A 86 4.28 -6.42 9.14
C ILE A 86 5.70 -5.85 9.21
N TYR A 87 6.34 -5.59 8.07
CA TYR A 87 7.69 -5.01 8.04
C TYR A 87 7.72 -3.57 8.55
N VAL A 88 6.76 -2.73 8.15
CA VAL A 88 6.65 -1.35 8.65
C VAL A 88 6.38 -1.37 10.15
N SER A 89 5.53 -2.28 10.64
CA SER A 89 5.22 -2.41 12.07
C SER A 89 6.43 -2.78 12.94
N ASN A 90 7.52 -3.29 12.34
CA ASN A 90 8.79 -3.59 13.00
C ASN A 90 9.74 -2.39 13.08
N VAL A 91 9.40 -1.29 12.40
CA VAL A 91 10.24 -0.11 12.24
C VAL A 91 9.59 1.11 12.89
N VAL A 92 8.25 1.13 12.95
CA VAL A 92 7.46 2.20 13.58
C VAL A 92 6.94 1.76 14.95
N GLU A 93 7.02 2.68 15.91
CA GLU A 93 6.63 2.47 17.32
C GLU A 93 5.12 2.56 17.55
N GLU A 94 4.36 2.85 16.48
CA GLU A 94 2.92 3.03 16.56
C GLU A 94 2.15 1.72 16.83
N SER A 95 0.89 1.87 17.25
CA SER A 95 0.00 0.72 17.45
C SER A 95 -0.21 -0.09 16.16
N ALA A 96 -0.39 -1.40 16.29
CA ALA A 96 -0.60 -2.33 15.19
C ALA A 96 -1.72 -1.91 14.22
N ILE A 97 -2.81 -1.35 14.79
CA ILE A 97 -3.97 -0.88 14.05
C ILE A 97 -3.63 0.37 13.25
N LEU A 98 -2.97 1.34 13.90
CA LEU A 98 -2.60 2.61 13.26
C LEU A 98 -1.62 2.38 12.11
N THR A 99 -0.67 1.45 12.26
CA THR A 99 0.25 1.09 11.18
C THR A 99 -0.47 0.63 9.91
N ALA A 100 -1.45 -0.27 10.04
CA ALA A 100 -2.20 -0.77 8.89
C ALA A 100 -3.04 0.34 8.22
N ILE A 101 -3.69 1.19 9.02
CA ILE A 101 -4.52 2.29 8.53
C ILE A 101 -3.67 3.34 7.82
N THR A 102 -2.59 3.81 8.46
CA THR A 102 -1.70 4.85 7.93
C THR A 102 -1.02 4.41 6.64
N LEU A 103 -0.53 3.16 6.58
CA LEU A 103 0.04 2.61 5.35
C LEU A 103 -0.98 2.58 4.21
N THR A 104 -2.21 2.13 4.49
CA THR A 104 -3.29 2.08 3.49
C THR A 104 -3.68 3.48 3.01
N ALA A 105 -3.74 4.45 3.92
CA ALA A 105 -4.04 5.85 3.59
C ALA A 105 -2.96 6.45 2.68
N PHE A 106 -1.67 6.22 2.96
CA PHE A 106 -0.60 6.66 2.07
C PHE A 106 -0.62 5.97 0.71
N HIS A 107 -0.89 4.65 0.67
CA HIS A 107 -1.06 3.94 -0.59
C HIS A 107 -2.17 4.56 -1.45
N LEU A 108 -3.34 4.81 -0.86
CA LEU A 108 -4.47 5.47 -1.53
C LEU A 108 -4.10 6.88 -2.00
N LEU A 109 -3.43 7.67 -1.17
CA LEU A 109 -3.01 9.03 -1.52
C LEU A 109 -2.10 9.03 -2.75
N PHE A 110 -1.07 8.19 -2.77
CA PHE A 110 -0.14 8.12 -3.91
C PHE A 110 -0.78 7.53 -5.15
N PHE A 111 -1.66 6.53 -4.99
CA PHE A 111 -2.46 6.01 -6.08
C PHE A 111 -3.37 7.08 -6.69
N TRP A 112 -4.02 7.89 -5.86
CA TRP A 112 -4.87 8.99 -6.29
C TRP A 112 -4.08 10.08 -7.01
N ILE A 113 -2.95 10.53 -6.44
CA ILE A 113 -2.05 11.53 -7.09
C ILE A 113 -1.62 11.04 -8.47
N ALA A 114 -1.17 9.79 -8.59
CA ALA A 114 -0.74 9.22 -9.86
C ALA A 114 -1.89 9.14 -10.88
N SER A 115 -3.09 8.76 -10.42
CA SER A 115 -4.29 8.67 -11.25
C SER A 115 -4.71 10.04 -11.78
N VAL A 116 -4.76 11.06 -10.92
CA VAL A 116 -5.09 12.45 -11.27
C VAL A 116 -4.05 13.02 -12.23
N TYR A 117 -2.75 12.83 -11.95
CA TYR A 117 -1.69 13.30 -12.84
C TYR A 117 -1.84 12.74 -14.26
N ARG A 118 -2.15 11.45 -14.38
CA ARG A 118 -2.38 10.80 -15.68
C ARG A 118 -3.64 11.35 -16.37
N LEU A 119 -4.73 11.55 -15.64
CA LEU A 119 -5.96 12.15 -16.18
C LEU A 119 -5.70 13.55 -16.74
N ILE A 120 -4.96 14.38 -16.01
CA ILE A 120 -4.59 15.73 -16.46
C ILE A 120 -3.80 15.67 -17.77
N LYS A 121 -2.87 14.71 -17.91
CA LYS A 121 -2.09 14.54 -19.14
C LYS A 121 -2.92 14.17 -20.37
N ILE A 122 -4.04 13.46 -20.19
CA ILE A 122 -4.86 12.94 -21.29
C ILE A 122 -6.02 13.88 -21.62
N LEU A 123 -6.71 14.39 -20.60
CA LEU A 123 -7.96 15.15 -20.73
C LEU A 123 -7.80 16.65 -20.45
N GLY A 124 -6.62 17.09 -19.99
CA GLY A 124 -6.42 18.44 -19.45
C GLY A 124 -7.03 18.59 -18.06
N PHE A 125 -6.71 19.71 -17.39
CA PHE A 125 -7.08 19.95 -15.98
C PHE A 125 -8.59 19.96 -15.75
N LEU A 126 -9.34 20.69 -16.58
CA LEU A 126 -10.81 20.76 -16.52
C LEU A 126 -11.48 19.42 -16.79
N GLY A 127 -10.94 18.63 -17.72
CA GLY A 127 -11.44 17.29 -18.04
C GLY A 127 -11.21 16.30 -16.90
N ALA A 128 -10.02 16.34 -16.28
CA ALA A 128 -9.68 15.52 -15.13
C ALA A 128 -10.56 15.82 -13.91
N PHE A 129 -10.84 17.11 -13.64
CA PHE A 129 -11.69 17.52 -12.53
C PHE A 129 -13.14 17.04 -12.71
N LYS A 130 -13.68 17.16 -13.92
CA LYS A 130 -15.02 16.68 -14.25
C LYS A 130 -15.13 15.15 -14.13
N ASP A 131 -14.13 14.42 -14.61
CA ASP A 131 -14.07 12.96 -14.52
C ASP A 131 -14.01 12.46 -13.06
N GLN A 132 -13.20 13.12 -12.21
CA GLN A 132 -13.15 12.81 -10.77
C GLN A 132 -14.47 13.08 -10.06
N LEU A 133 -15.17 14.16 -10.39
CA LEU A 133 -16.50 14.46 -9.85
C LEU A 133 -17.55 13.43 -10.29
N GLU A 134 -17.55 13.04 -11.56
CA GLU A 134 -18.45 12.01 -12.09
C GLU A 134 -18.18 10.65 -11.41
N HIS A 135 -16.91 10.30 -11.19
CA HIS A 135 -16.55 9.08 -10.49
C HIS A 135 -16.87 9.12 -8.98
N ALA A 136 -16.73 10.26 -8.32
CA ALA A 136 -17.18 10.41 -6.94
C ALA A 136 -18.70 10.25 -6.85
N ALA A 137 -19.46 10.85 -7.77
CA ALA A 137 -20.91 10.71 -7.85
C ALA A 137 -21.35 9.26 -8.14
N SER A 138 -20.57 8.49 -8.91
CA SER A 138 -20.88 7.10 -9.23
C SER A 138 -20.78 6.16 -8.02
N ILE A 139 -19.86 6.46 -7.08
CA ILE A 139 -19.76 5.74 -5.80
C ILE A 139 -21.06 5.90 -4.99
N PHE A 140 -21.77 7.02 -5.14
CA PHE A 140 -23.07 7.27 -4.52
C PHE A 140 -24.28 6.85 -5.36
N GLY A 141 -24.08 6.04 -6.42
CA GLY A 141 -25.18 5.43 -7.20
C GLY A 141 -25.60 6.19 -8.46
N ALA A 142 -24.89 7.24 -8.87
CA ALA A 142 -25.15 7.89 -10.15
C ALA A 142 -24.70 7.00 -11.33
N LYS A 143 -25.58 6.78 -12.32
CA LYS A 143 -25.24 6.05 -13.55
C LYS A 143 -24.24 6.84 -14.39
N LEU A 144 -23.04 6.30 -14.55
CA LEU A 144 -22.02 6.85 -15.46
C LEU A 144 -22.41 6.59 -16.92
N THR A 145 -22.37 7.65 -17.73
CA THR A 145 -22.72 7.62 -19.17
C THR A 145 -21.53 7.33 -20.08
N LYS A 146 -20.29 7.33 -19.58
CA LYS A 146 -19.08 7.06 -20.36
C LYS A 146 -18.50 5.68 -20.08
N LYS A 147 -18.01 5.03 -21.15
CA LYS A 147 -17.08 3.89 -21.08
C LYS A 147 -16.08 4.15 -19.96
N GLU A 148 -16.07 3.31 -18.93
CA GLU A 148 -15.07 3.32 -17.86
C GLU A 148 -13.71 3.55 -18.52
N ILE A 149 -13.15 4.74 -18.35
CA ILE A 149 -11.80 4.99 -18.78
C ILE A 149 -10.98 4.07 -17.86
N GLN A 150 -10.42 2.98 -18.41
CA GLN A 150 -9.56 2.00 -17.71
C GLN A 150 -8.29 2.63 -17.10
N LEU A 151 -8.24 3.96 -16.95
CA LEU A 151 -7.12 4.72 -16.43
C LEU A 151 -6.78 4.32 -14.99
N ILE A 152 -7.79 4.01 -14.16
CA ILE A 152 -7.60 3.61 -12.76
C ILE A 152 -6.91 2.24 -12.65
N GLN A 153 -7.06 1.36 -13.64
CA GLN A 153 -6.46 0.01 -13.63
C GLN A 153 -4.98 -0.03 -14.02
N SER A 154 -4.36 1.12 -14.31
CA SER A 154 -3.09 1.14 -15.02
C SER A 154 -1.87 1.52 -14.17
N PHE A 155 -2.07 2.08 -12.97
CA PHE A 155 -0.95 2.43 -12.10
C PHE A 155 -0.47 1.18 -11.35
N PRO A 156 0.82 0.83 -11.39
CA PRO A 156 1.34 -0.32 -10.65
C PRO A 156 1.21 -0.08 -9.15
N GLY A 157 0.37 -0.87 -8.48
CA GLY A 157 0.07 -0.70 -7.06
C GLY A 157 1.31 -0.89 -6.17
N ALA A 158 2.27 -1.72 -6.60
CA ALA A 158 3.56 -1.88 -5.93
C ALA A 158 4.31 -0.53 -5.74
N CYS A 159 4.20 0.39 -6.71
CA CYS A 159 4.84 1.70 -6.63
C CYS A 159 4.22 2.59 -5.55
N SER A 160 2.89 2.64 -5.45
CA SER A 160 2.22 3.45 -4.43
C SER A 160 2.37 2.85 -3.03
N ILE A 161 2.40 1.52 -2.91
CA ILE A 161 2.69 0.85 -1.63
C ILE A 161 4.12 1.17 -1.17
N LEU A 162 5.12 1.08 -2.07
CA LEU A 162 6.51 1.37 -1.73
C LEU A 162 6.67 2.83 -1.29
N LEU A 163 6.13 3.76 -2.07
CA LEU A 163 6.21 5.18 -1.73
C LEU A 163 5.48 5.49 -0.41
N GLY A 164 4.33 4.86 -0.20
CA GLY A 164 3.59 4.97 1.05
C GLY A 164 4.37 4.46 2.26
N ALA A 165 5.03 3.31 2.14
CA ALA A 165 5.88 2.76 3.19
C ALA A 165 7.08 3.66 3.50
N ILE A 166 7.78 4.17 2.47
CA ILE A 166 8.94 5.06 2.65
C ILE A 166 8.52 6.35 3.36
N VAL A 167 7.44 6.99 2.89
CA VAL A 167 6.97 8.25 3.46
C VAL A 167 6.48 8.06 4.89
N TYR A 168 5.78 6.96 5.18
CA TYR A 168 5.35 6.66 6.54
C TYR A 168 6.54 6.46 7.48
N ILE A 169 7.51 5.61 7.11
CA ILE A 169 8.73 5.39 7.92
C ILE A 169 9.47 6.71 8.13
N ALA A 170 9.69 7.50 7.08
CA ALA A 170 10.40 8.77 7.17
C ALA A 170 9.65 9.79 8.05
N PHE A 171 8.32 9.83 7.96
CA PHE A 171 7.47 10.68 8.78
C PHE A 171 7.55 10.30 10.26
N THR A 172 7.45 9.02 10.59
CA THR A 172 7.60 8.53 11.98
C THR A 172 9.02 8.78 12.50
N MET A 173 10.05 8.53 11.70
CA MET A 173 11.44 8.87 12.07
C MET A 173 11.58 10.36 12.40
N TYR A 174 10.99 11.24 11.58
CA TYR A 174 11.03 12.68 11.81
C TYR A 174 10.32 13.06 13.11
N GLN A 175 9.14 12.48 13.38
CA GLN A 175 8.41 12.72 14.63
C GLN A 175 9.17 12.24 15.87
N ASN A 176 9.93 11.15 15.74
CA ASN A 176 10.72 10.57 16.83
C ASN A 176 12.15 11.13 16.92
N GLY A 177 12.43 12.30 16.32
CA GLY A 177 13.75 12.95 16.42
C GLY A 177 14.89 12.21 15.71
N GLY A 178 14.56 11.40 14.69
CA GLY A 178 15.50 10.60 13.90
C GLY A 178 15.75 9.18 14.41
N MET A 179 15.07 8.77 15.49
CA MET A 179 15.22 7.42 16.05
C MET A 179 14.31 6.41 15.33
N LEU A 180 14.88 5.22 15.09
CA LEU A 180 14.18 4.03 14.66
C LEU A 180 14.02 3.09 15.85
N VAL A 181 12.93 2.33 15.87
CA VAL A 181 12.67 1.28 16.87
C VAL A 181 13.61 0.10 16.70
#